data_AF-A0A0F9CKD0-F1
#
_entry.id   AF-A0A0F9CKD0-F1
#
_cell.length_a   1.000
_cell.length_b   1.000
_cell.length_c   1.000
_cell.angle_alpha   90.00
_cell.angle_beta   90.00
_cell.angle_gamma   90.00
#
_symmetry.space_group_name_H-M   'P 1'
#
loop_
_entity.id
_entity.type
_entity.pdbx_description
1 polymer ?
#
loop_
_entity_poly.entity_id
_entity_poly.type
_entity_poly.pdbx_seq_one_letter_code
_entity_poly.pdbx_strand_id
1 'polypeptide(L)'
;MKHLLPLSGLLTSLAALPALAQDSLRIDGLDVIGRPVDGETGFQPAVTRVAQDIHDLDYLILVIITLITVFVTGLIIWVMIRYNKKRNPTPSSFTHHTPIEIAWTILPILVLVLIGAYSLPILFRQQEIPEADITIKAIGNQWYWTYEYVDEEIAFDSYMIGAPATLGDGDEDVTPFVLNDAMVAKLEDEGYA
;
A
#
# COMPACT_ATOMS: atom_id res chain seq x y z
N MET A 1 -66.64 -7.69 -8.15
CA MET A 1 -66.16 -6.30 -8.36
C MET A 1 -64.66 -6.35 -8.54
N LYS A 2 -64.16 -5.57 -9.50
CA LYS A 2 -62.80 -5.62 -10.05
C LYS A 2 -61.78 -5.24 -8.99
N HIS A 3 -60.77 -6.08 -8.76
CA HIS A 3 -59.58 -5.71 -8.00
C HIS A 3 -58.74 -4.73 -8.82
N LEU A 4 -59.12 -3.46 -8.78
CA LEU A 4 -58.30 -2.37 -9.29
C LEU A 4 -57.26 -2.07 -8.21
N LEU A 5 -56.03 -2.55 -8.39
CA LEU A 5 -54.87 -1.97 -7.74
C LEU A 5 -54.91 -0.46 -8.01
N PRO A 6 -54.99 0.41 -6.98
CA PRO A 6 -55.08 1.83 -7.19
C PRO A 6 -53.80 2.30 -7.87
N LEU A 7 -53.93 3.04 -8.99
CA LEU A 7 -52.82 3.63 -9.76
C LEU A 7 -51.81 4.37 -8.87
N SER A 8 -52.28 4.90 -7.74
CA SER A 8 -51.47 5.52 -6.70
C SER A 8 -50.43 4.58 -6.09
N GLY A 9 -50.76 3.31 -5.79
CA GLY A 9 -49.82 2.35 -5.22
C GLY A 9 -48.71 1.91 -6.18
N LEU A 10 -49.03 1.88 -7.48
CA LEU A 10 -48.04 1.62 -8.54
C LEU A 10 -47.06 2.80 -8.67
N LEU A 11 -47.56 4.04 -8.60
CA LEU A 11 -46.75 5.26 -8.63
C LEU A 11 -45.85 5.40 -7.39
N THR A 12 -46.32 5.03 -6.20
CA THR A 12 -45.48 5.04 -4.98
C THR A 12 -44.39 3.97 -5.05
N SER A 13 -44.67 2.80 -5.63
CA SER A 13 -43.65 1.77 -5.84
C SER A 13 -42.58 2.16 -6.87
N LEU A 14 -42.93 2.93 -7.91
CA LEU A 14 -41.96 3.46 -8.88
C LEU A 14 -41.10 4.59 -8.28
N ALA A 15 -41.67 5.41 -7.39
CA ALA A 15 -40.93 6.48 -6.72
C ALA A 15 -39.94 5.97 -5.66
N ALA A 16 -40.08 4.73 -5.21
CA ALA A 16 -39.13 4.07 -4.31
C ALA A 16 -37.95 3.40 -5.03
N LEU A 17 -38.03 3.19 -6.36
CA LEU A 17 -36.94 2.58 -7.13
C LEU A 17 -35.63 3.39 -7.11
N PRO A 18 -35.64 4.75 -7.19
CA PRO A 18 -34.42 5.54 -7.05
C PRO A 18 -33.80 5.40 -5.65
N ALA A 19 -34.62 5.35 -4.60
CA ALA A 19 -34.14 5.21 -3.22
C ALA A 19 -33.52 3.83 -2.95
N LEU A 20 -34.09 2.76 -3.52
CA LEU A 20 -33.53 1.40 -3.43
C LEU A 20 -32.29 1.21 -4.32
N ALA A 21 -32.20 1.93 -5.45
CA ALA A 21 -30.99 1.95 -6.27
C ALA A 21 -29.81 2.62 -5.54
N GLN A 22 -30.07 3.63 -4.70
CA GLN A 22 -29.06 4.25 -3.85
C GLN A 22 -28.58 3.33 -2.72
N ASP A 23 -29.45 2.47 -2.19
CA ASP A 23 -29.06 1.47 -1.18
C ASP A 23 -28.18 0.34 -1.79
N SER A 24 -28.32 0.06 -3.10
CA SER A 24 -27.40 -0.83 -3.83
C SER A 24 -26.04 -0.20 -4.19
N LEU A 25 -25.92 1.13 -4.04
CA LEU A 25 -24.68 1.90 -4.15
C LEU A 25 -23.99 2.10 -2.80
N ARG A 26 -24.67 1.76 -1.69
CA ARG A 26 -24.08 1.76 -0.36
C ARG A 26 -23.01 0.67 -0.35
N ILE A 27 -21.76 1.08 -0.17
CA ILE A 27 -20.57 0.23 -0.03
C ILE A 27 -20.59 -0.45 1.35
N ASP A 28 -21.73 -1.04 1.71
CA ASP A 28 -21.97 -1.62 3.02
C ASP A 28 -21.63 -3.11 2.98
N GLY A 29 -20.69 -3.51 3.84
CA GLY A 29 -20.28 -4.91 3.97
C GLY A 29 -19.16 -5.37 3.03
N LEU A 30 -18.39 -4.45 2.42
CA LEU A 30 -17.11 -4.81 1.81
C LEU A 30 -16.01 -4.90 2.87
N ASP A 31 -15.15 -5.91 2.75
CA ASP A 31 -14.00 -6.08 3.63
C ASP A 31 -12.93 -5.01 3.36
N VAL A 32 -12.46 -4.34 4.41
CA VAL A 32 -11.35 -3.38 4.34
C VAL A 32 -10.02 -4.13 4.35
N ILE A 33 -9.43 -4.32 3.16
CA ILE A 33 -8.17 -5.07 2.97
C ILE A 33 -6.94 -4.16 3.07
N GLY A 34 -6.93 -3.02 2.37
CA GLY A 34 -5.77 -2.13 2.24
C GLY A 34 -5.59 -1.18 3.43
N ARG A 35 -5.34 -1.72 4.62
CA ARG A 35 -5.11 -0.94 5.84
C ARG A 35 -3.86 -1.40 6.60
N PRO A 36 -3.17 -0.51 7.32
CA PRO A 36 -2.11 -0.93 8.24
C PRO A 36 -2.72 -1.73 9.40
N VAL A 37 -1.95 -2.67 9.93
CA VAL A 37 -2.28 -3.44 11.13
C VAL A 37 -1.22 -3.17 12.17
N ASP A 38 -1.63 -2.86 13.40
CA ASP A 38 -0.70 -2.56 14.49
C ASP A 38 0.27 -3.73 14.74
N GLY A 39 1.55 -3.42 14.86
CA GLY A 39 2.62 -4.40 15.07
C GLY A 39 3.06 -5.18 13.82
N GLU A 40 2.39 -5.05 12.67
CA GLU A 40 2.89 -5.65 11.43
C GLU A 40 4.07 -4.86 10.84
N THR A 41 5.03 -5.59 10.28
CA THR A 41 6.30 -5.02 9.77
C THR A 41 6.47 -5.17 8.26
N GLY A 42 5.56 -5.88 7.59
CA GLY A 42 5.58 -6.13 6.15
C GLY A 42 4.71 -5.15 5.37
N PHE A 43 4.54 -5.44 4.07
CA PHE A 43 3.58 -4.72 3.25
C PHE A 43 2.13 -5.11 3.58
N GLN A 44 1.20 -4.19 3.30
CA GLN A 44 -0.23 -4.51 3.27
C GLN A 44 -0.54 -5.61 2.23
N PRO A 45 -1.68 -6.31 2.32
CA PRO A 45 -2.03 -7.35 1.35
C PRO A 45 -2.04 -6.83 -0.10
N ALA A 46 -1.38 -7.57 -1.01
CA ALA A 46 -1.32 -7.18 -2.42
C ALA A 46 -2.65 -7.47 -3.15
N VAL A 47 -3.32 -6.41 -3.60
CA VAL A 47 -4.59 -6.48 -4.33
C VAL A 47 -4.45 -6.23 -5.84
N THR A 48 -3.24 -5.97 -6.32
CA THR A 48 -2.93 -5.80 -7.75
C THR A 48 -1.78 -6.71 -8.17
N ARG A 49 -1.71 -7.08 -9.45
CA ARG A 49 -0.59 -7.84 -10.00
C ARG A 49 0.75 -7.12 -9.81
N VAL A 50 0.76 -5.79 -9.98
CA VAL A 50 1.95 -4.95 -9.76
C VAL A 50 2.40 -5.02 -8.30
N ALA A 51 1.48 -4.97 -7.33
CA ALA A 51 1.83 -5.11 -5.91
C ALA A 51 2.40 -6.50 -5.60
N GLN A 52 1.85 -7.57 -6.19
CA GLN A 52 2.39 -8.93 -6.05
C GLN A 52 3.82 -9.01 -6.59
N ASP A 53 4.07 -8.46 -7.79
CA ASP A 53 5.41 -8.40 -8.37
C ASP A 53 6.40 -7.63 -7.47
N ILE A 54 5.96 -6.53 -6.86
CA ILE A 54 6.78 -5.74 -5.92
C ILE A 54 7.11 -6.55 -4.67
N HIS A 55 6.14 -7.26 -4.08
CA HIS A 55 6.37 -8.08 -2.89
C HIS A 55 7.36 -9.21 -3.17
N ASP A 56 7.21 -9.88 -4.32
CA ASP A 56 8.10 -10.97 -4.72
C ASP A 56 9.53 -10.46 -4.98
N LEU A 57 9.66 -9.30 -5.64
CA LEU A 57 10.95 -8.66 -5.89
C LEU A 57 11.61 -8.20 -4.58
N ASP A 58 10.87 -7.56 -3.69
CA ASP A 58 11.36 -7.12 -2.39
C ASP A 58 11.83 -8.33 -1.57
N TYR A 59 11.02 -9.40 -1.50
CA TYR A 59 11.40 -10.61 -0.77
C TYR A 59 12.70 -11.24 -1.32
N LEU A 60 12.84 -11.32 -2.65
CA LEU A 60 14.07 -11.79 -3.29
C LEU A 60 15.28 -10.93 -2.87
N ILE A 61 15.14 -9.60 -2.93
CA ILE A 61 16.21 -8.66 -2.56
C ILE A 61 16.53 -8.79 -1.07
N LEU A 62 15.51 -8.85 -0.21
CA LEU A 62 15.64 -8.97 1.23
C LEU A 62 16.43 -10.22 1.62
N VAL A 63 16.14 -11.37 0.99
CA VAL A 63 16.89 -12.62 1.20
C VAL A 63 18.35 -12.44 0.80
N ILE A 64 18.63 -11.86 -0.38
CA ILE A 64 20.00 -11.63 -0.86
C ILE A 64 20.78 -10.74 0.10
N ILE A 65 20.24 -9.57 0.47
CA ILE A 65 20.94 -8.62 1.35
C ILE A 65 21.07 -9.16 2.78
N THR A 66 20.13 -9.98 3.24
CA THR A 66 20.22 -10.64 4.55
C THR A 66 21.37 -11.64 4.57
N LEU A 67 21.51 -12.48 3.52
CA LEU A 67 22.63 -13.41 3.40
C LEU A 67 23.98 -12.69 3.35
N ILE A 68 24.08 -11.59 2.59
CA ILE A 68 25.30 -10.76 2.52
C ILE A 68 25.61 -10.15 3.89
N THR A 69 24.61 -9.58 4.56
CA THR A 69 24.76 -9.00 5.90
C THR A 69 25.25 -10.04 6.89
N VAL A 70 24.62 -11.21 6.95
CA VAL A 70 25.03 -12.32 7.83
C VAL A 70 26.46 -12.78 7.52
N PHE A 71 26.83 -12.88 6.25
CA PHE A 71 28.19 -13.22 5.84
C PHE A 71 29.22 -12.19 6.34
N VAL A 72 28.97 -10.89 6.11
CA VAL A 72 29.86 -9.81 6.54
C VAL A 72 29.95 -9.74 8.06
N THR A 73 28.82 -9.78 8.77
CA THR A 73 28.78 -9.80 10.24
C THR A 73 29.52 -11.02 10.78
N GLY A 74 29.36 -12.19 10.17
CA GLY A 74 30.08 -13.41 10.52
C GLY A 74 31.60 -13.26 10.36
N LEU A 75 32.07 -12.67 9.26
CA LEU A 75 33.49 -12.39 9.05
C LEU A 75 34.04 -11.40 10.09
N ILE A 76 33.29 -10.35 10.42
CA ILE A 76 33.70 -9.39 11.45
C ILE A 76 33.83 -10.08 12.81
N ILE A 77 32.82 -10.85 13.22
CA ILE A 77 32.85 -11.62 14.47
C ILE A 77 34.02 -12.60 14.48
N TRP A 78 34.25 -13.31 13.38
CA TRP A 78 35.39 -14.20 13.23
C TRP A 78 36.71 -13.46 13.43
N VAL A 79 36.87 -12.29 12.80
CA VAL A 79 38.07 -11.47 12.93
C VAL A 79 38.29 -11.02 14.38
N MET A 80 37.23 -10.56 15.05
CA MET A 80 37.30 -10.16 16.46
C MET A 80 37.75 -11.30 17.38
N ILE A 81 37.26 -12.52 17.16
CA ILE A 81 37.58 -13.67 18.02
C ILE A 81 38.94 -14.29 17.68
N ARG A 82 39.29 -14.37 16.38
CA ARG A 82 40.48 -15.09 15.92
C ARG A 82 41.74 -14.22 15.90
N TYR A 83 41.61 -12.94 15.58
CA TYR A 83 42.73 -12.01 15.36
C TYR A 83 42.83 -10.89 16.40
N ASN A 84 42.15 -10.99 17.56
CA ASN A 84 42.42 -10.07 18.67
C ASN A 84 43.85 -10.19 19.19
N LYS A 85 44.32 -9.13 19.86
CA LYS A 85 45.69 -8.99 20.40
C LYS A 85 46.11 -10.16 21.31
N LYS A 86 45.17 -10.76 22.05
CA LYS A 86 45.47 -11.89 22.95
C LYS A 86 45.79 -13.17 22.18
N ARG A 87 45.07 -13.45 21.08
CA ARG A 87 45.21 -14.68 20.29
C ARG A 87 46.13 -14.54 19.07
N ASN A 88 46.32 -13.31 18.58
CA ASN A 88 47.19 -13.00 17.44
C ASN A 88 48.09 -11.79 17.77
N PRO A 89 49.09 -11.95 18.66
CA PRO A 89 49.93 -10.85 19.12
C PRO A 89 50.84 -10.28 18.03
N THR A 90 51.20 -11.09 17.03
CA THR A 90 52.01 -10.67 15.87
C THR A 90 51.11 -10.58 14.62
N PRO A 91 50.89 -9.38 14.05
CA PRO A 91 50.08 -9.23 12.84
C PRO A 91 50.78 -9.81 11.61
N SER A 92 49.99 -10.21 10.61
CA SER A 92 50.53 -10.58 9.29
C SER A 92 50.86 -9.32 8.48
N SER A 93 51.71 -9.47 7.46
CA SER A 93 52.24 -8.37 6.64
C SER A 93 51.79 -8.38 5.17
N PHE A 94 50.86 -9.26 4.77
CA PHE A 94 50.33 -9.25 3.41
C PHE A 94 49.50 -7.97 3.19
N THR A 95 49.55 -7.43 1.97
CA THR A 95 48.83 -6.20 1.62
C THR A 95 47.85 -6.37 0.46
N HIS A 96 47.99 -7.45 -0.32
CA HIS A 96 47.17 -7.73 -1.49
C HIS A 96 47.06 -9.23 -1.71
N HIS A 97 45.98 -9.64 -2.36
CA HIS A 97 45.76 -11.02 -2.80
C HIS A 97 44.84 -11.03 -4.02
N THR A 98 45.44 -10.85 -5.20
CA THR A 98 44.74 -10.66 -6.47
C THR A 98 43.62 -11.68 -6.75
N PRO A 99 43.78 -12.99 -6.51
CA PRO A 99 42.67 -13.93 -6.73
C PRO A 99 41.42 -13.64 -5.88
N ILE A 100 41.59 -13.17 -4.65
CA ILE A 100 40.47 -12.83 -3.76
C ILE A 100 39.86 -11.50 -4.19
N GLU A 101 40.70 -10.55 -4.60
CA GLU A 101 40.25 -9.25 -5.14
C GLU A 101 39.36 -9.44 -6.39
N ILE A 102 39.74 -10.34 -7.29
CA ILE A 102 38.94 -10.69 -8.46
C ILE A 102 37.61 -11.33 -8.01
N ALA A 103 37.65 -12.28 -7.08
CA ALA A 103 36.46 -12.99 -6.62
C ALA A 103 35.42 -12.06 -5.99
N TRP A 104 35.83 -11.16 -5.07
CA TRP A 104 34.91 -10.21 -4.44
C TRP A 104 34.45 -9.09 -5.37
N THR A 105 35.04 -8.94 -6.56
CA THR A 105 34.60 -7.94 -7.54
C THR A 105 33.58 -8.55 -8.49
N ILE A 106 33.85 -9.76 -8.98
CA ILE A 106 32.95 -10.47 -9.91
C ILE A 106 31.67 -10.90 -9.19
N LEU A 107 31.77 -11.41 -7.96
CA LEU A 107 30.61 -11.95 -7.23
C LEU A 107 29.51 -10.88 -7.02
N PRO A 108 29.79 -9.65 -6.52
CA PRO A 108 28.79 -8.59 -6.43
C PRO A 108 28.20 -8.20 -7.78
N ILE A 109 29.00 -8.17 -8.85
CA ILE A 109 28.50 -7.86 -10.20
C ILE A 109 27.45 -8.89 -10.63
N LEU A 110 27.73 -10.18 -10.42
CA LEU A 110 26.78 -11.26 -10.76
C LEU A 110 25.48 -11.15 -9.94
N VAL A 111 25.57 -10.80 -8.66
CA VAL A 111 24.39 -10.56 -7.82
C VAL A 111 23.54 -9.41 -8.35
N LEU A 112 24.16 -8.29 -8.75
CA LEU A 112 23.44 -7.15 -9.32
C LEU A 112 22.81 -7.48 -10.68
N VAL A 113 23.51 -8.22 -11.53
CA VAL A 113 22.96 -8.69 -12.82
C VAL A 113 21.74 -9.57 -12.60
N LEU A 114 21.78 -10.47 -11.62
CA LEU A 114 20.64 -11.31 -11.25
C LEU A 114 19.44 -10.45 -10.81
N ILE A 115 19.65 -9.50 -9.89
CA ILE A 115 18.59 -8.58 -9.43
C ILE A 115 18.00 -7.80 -10.62
N GLY A 116 18.87 -7.25 -11.48
CA GLY A 116 18.45 -6.49 -12.66
C GLY A 116 17.60 -7.32 -13.64
N ALA A 117 17.93 -8.60 -13.83
CA ALA A 117 17.19 -9.49 -14.72
C ALA A 117 15.72 -9.69 -14.31
N TYR A 118 15.42 -9.69 -13.00
CA TYR A 118 14.05 -9.79 -12.49
C TYR A 118 13.37 -8.42 -12.33
N SER A 119 14.13 -7.39 -11.93
CA SER A 119 13.59 -6.06 -11.65
C SER A 119 13.13 -5.31 -12.90
N LEU A 120 13.86 -5.38 -14.01
CA LEU A 120 13.54 -4.61 -15.23
C LEU A 120 12.16 -4.97 -15.83
N PRO A 121 11.78 -6.26 -16.01
CA PRO A 121 10.45 -6.60 -16.50
C PRO A 121 9.31 -6.12 -15.59
N ILE A 122 9.54 -6.05 -14.28
CA ILE A 122 8.56 -5.52 -13.31
C ILE A 122 8.41 -4.00 -13.51
N LEU A 123 9.53 -3.29 -13.67
CA LEU A 123 9.52 -1.86 -13.95
C LEU A 123 8.73 -1.52 -15.22
N PHE A 124 8.92 -2.25 -16.31
CA PHE A 124 8.15 -2.05 -17.53
C PHE A 124 6.66 -2.28 -17.31
N ARG A 125 6.27 -3.39 -16.65
CA ARG A 125 4.87 -3.67 -16.31
C ARG A 125 4.23 -2.60 -15.43
N GLN A 126 5.01 -1.91 -14.60
CA GLN A 126 4.53 -0.83 -13.74
C GLN A 126 4.34 0.49 -14.50
N GLN A 127 5.14 0.76 -15.52
CA GLN A 127 5.19 2.06 -16.20
C GLN A 127 4.47 2.08 -17.55
N GLU A 128 4.29 0.93 -18.20
CA GLU A 128 3.53 0.81 -19.44
C GLU A 128 2.04 0.86 -19.13
N ILE A 129 1.40 1.97 -19.51
CA ILE A 129 -0.03 2.19 -19.31
C ILE A 129 -0.81 1.39 -20.36
N PRO A 130 -1.65 0.41 -19.98
CA PRO A 130 -2.47 -0.35 -20.92
C PRO A 130 -3.65 0.48 -21.42
N GLU A 131 -4.40 -0.07 -22.37
CA GLU A 131 -5.74 0.45 -22.68
C GLU A 131 -6.62 0.33 -21.43
N ALA A 132 -7.30 1.42 -21.08
CA ALA A 132 -8.07 1.53 -19.86
C ALA A 132 -9.52 1.08 -20.06
N ASP A 133 -10.02 0.24 -19.16
CA ASP A 133 -11.45 -0.09 -19.08
C ASP A 133 -12.27 1.06 -18.45
N ILE A 134 -11.66 1.83 -17.55
CA ILE A 134 -12.23 2.99 -16.88
C ILE A 134 -11.17 4.09 -16.77
N THR A 135 -11.52 5.32 -17.11
CA THR A 135 -10.63 6.47 -16.99
C THR A 135 -11.10 7.43 -15.90
N ILE A 136 -10.25 7.63 -14.88
CA ILE A 136 -10.52 8.55 -13.76
C ILE A 136 -9.45 9.63 -13.75
N LYS A 137 -9.87 10.89 -13.65
CA LYS A 137 -9.00 12.03 -13.41
C LYS A 137 -9.07 12.44 -11.95
N ALA A 138 -7.95 12.32 -11.24
CA ALA A 138 -7.81 12.76 -9.85
C ALA A 138 -7.11 14.12 -9.79
N ILE A 139 -7.73 15.10 -9.12
CA ILE A 139 -7.23 16.46 -8.97
C ILE A 139 -6.94 16.72 -7.50
N GLY A 140 -5.70 17.09 -7.18
CA GLY A 140 -5.29 17.43 -5.82
C GLY A 140 -5.58 18.88 -5.48
N ASN A 141 -6.37 19.10 -4.43
CA ASN A 141 -6.69 20.42 -3.86
C ASN A 141 -6.12 20.54 -2.44
N GLN A 142 -6.02 21.76 -1.92
CA GLN A 142 -5.61 21.99 -0.52
C GLN A 142 -6.85 22.00 0.39
N TRP A 143 -7.15 20.97 1.20
CA TRP A 143 -6.51 19.65 1.39
C TRP A 143 -7.54 18.53 1.21
N TYR A 144 -7.89 18.26 -0.05
CA TYR A 144 -8.89 17.27 -0.45
C TYR A 144 -8.65 16.85 -1.91
N TRP A 145 -9.37 15.84 -2.39
CA TRP A 145 -9.25 15.38 -3.78
C TRP A 145 -10.57 15.52 -4.53
N THR A 146 -10.53 15.93 -5.79
CA THR A 146 -11.69 15.86 -6.70
C THR A 146 -11.46 14.72 -7.69
N TYR A 147 -12.50 13.92 -7.93
CA TYR A 147 -12.48 12.83 -8.90
C TYR A 147 -13.49 13.09 -10.01
N GLU A 148 -13.05 12.97 -11.26
CA GLU A 148 -13.88 13.05 -12.46
C GLU A 148 -13.76 11.72 -13.22
N TYR A 149 -14.89 11.04 -13.44
CA TYR A 149 -14.95 9.89 -14.34
C TYR A 149 -15.12 10.45 -15.75
N VAL A 150 -14.06 10.52 -16.55
CA VAL A 150 -14.07 11.39 -17.74
C VAL A 150 -15.04 10.96 -18.84
N ASP A 151 -15.35 9.66 -18.88
CA ASP A 151 -16.27 9.06 -19.85
C ASP A 151 -17.73 9.05 -19.33
N GLU A 152 -17.93 9.39 -18.06
CA GLU A 152 -19.22 9.40 -17.38
C GLU A 152 -19.55 10.82 -16.88
N GLU A 153 -20.82 11.19 -16.71
CA GLU A 153 -21.18 12.50 -16.16
C GLU A 153 -21.10 12.53 -14.62
N ILE A 154 -20.03 11.96 -14.05
CA ILE A 154 -19.83 11.77 -12.60
C ILE A 154 -18.59 12.54 -12.13
N ALA A 155 -18.80 13.46 -11.18
CA ALA A 155 -17.74 14.15 -10.47
C ALA A 155 -18.11 14.39 -9.00
N PHE A 156 -17.13 14.26 -8.10
CA PHE A 156 -17.31 14.52 -6.66
C PHE A 156 -16.01 14.88 -5.96
N ASP A 157 -16.13 15.53 -4.80
CA ASP A 157 -15.03 15.83 -3.90
C ASP A 157 -14.95 14.81 -2.76
N SER A 158 -13.73 14.43 -2.38
CA SER A 158 -13.42 13.53 -1.28
C SER A 158 -12.65 14.27 -0.20
N TYR A 159 -13.31 14.47 0.94
CA TYR A 159 -12.75 15.07 2.14
C TYR A 159 -12.49 14.00 3.20
N MET A 160 -11.50 14.25 4.05
CA MET A 160 -11.26 13.40 5.22
C MET A 160 -12.46 13.45 6.17
N ILE A 161 -12.85 12.31 6.73
CA ILE A 161 -13.82 12.25 7.83
C ILE A 161 -13.24 13.04 9.01
N GLY A 162 -14.00 13.99 9.54
CA GLY A 162 -13.53 14.89 10.58
C GLY A 162 -12.85 16.18 10.09
N ALA A 163 -12.78 16.42 8.77
CA ALA A 163 -12.43 17.73 8.23
C ALA A 163 -13.60 18.72 8.42
N PRO A 164 -13.36 20.05 8.47
CA PRO A 164 -14.43 21.04 8.67
C PRO A 164 -15.58 20.94 7.66
N ALA A 165 -15.29 20.49 6.43
CA ALA A 165 -16.29 20.30 5.38
C ALA A 165 -17.20 19.07 5.59
N THR A 166 -16.82 18.14 6.48
CA THR A 166 -17.56 16.90 6.78
C THR A 166 -18.20 16.91 8.17
N LEU A 167 -18.14 18.04 8.88
CA LEU A 167 -18.80 18.24 10.18
C LEU A 167 -20.18 18.88 9.99
N GLY A 168 -21.20 18.33 10.65
CA GLY A 168 -22.56 18.85 10.65
C GLY A 168 -23.08 19.17 12.06
N ASP A 169 -24.39 19.41 12.16
CA ASP A 169 -25.07 19.79 13.42
C ASP A 169 -24.99 18.72 14.54
N GLY A 170 -24.49 17.52 14.24
CA GLY A 170 -24.30 16.42 15.21
C GLY A 170 -22.86 16.24 15.72
N ASP A 171 -21.91 17.05 15.24
CA ASP A 171 -20.48 16.88 15.47
C ASP A 171 -19.88 17.92 16.44
N GLU A 172 -20.68 18.46 17.35
CA GLU A 172 -20.28 19.57 18.23
C GLU A 172 -19.03 19.25 19.09
N ASP A 173 -18.87 17.99 19.48
CA ASP A 173 -17.73 17.49 20.27
C ASP A 173 -16.54 17.02 19.41
N VAL A 174 -16.68 17.04 18.08
CA VAL A 174 -15.63 16.62 17.14
C VAL A 174 -14.75 17.81 16.79
N THR A 175 -13.52 17.80 17.29
CA THR A 175 -12.51 18.79 16.92
C THR A 175 -11.85 18.42 15.58
N PRO A 176 -11.85 19.31 14.56
CA PRO A 176 -11.25 19.01 13.27
C PRO A 176 -9.77 18.61 13.39
N PHE A 177 -9.38 17.56 12.65
CA PHE A 177 -8.00 17.06 12.59
C PHE A 177 -7.39 16.58 13.91
N VAL A 178 -8.21 16.34 14.93
CA VAL A 178 -7.76 15.82 16.24
C VAL A 178 -8.46 14.50 16.52
N LEU A 179 -7.66 13.47 16.84
CA LEU A 179 -8.17 12.18 17.26
C LEU A 179 -8.56 12.24 18.74
N ASN A 180 -9.80 12.63 19.02
CA ASN A 180 -10.44 12.56 20.34
C ASN A 180 -11.48 11.41 20.38
N ASP A 181 -12.02 11.10 21.55
CA ASP A 181 -12.98 9.99 21.71
C ASP A 181 -14.22 10.17 20.81
N ALA A 182 -14.67 11.41 20.60
CA ALA A 182 -15.77 11.73 19.69
C ALA A 182 -15.42 11.45 18.21
N MET A 183 -14.19 11.76 17.78
CA MET A 183 -13.68 11.43 16.45
C MET A 183 -13.55 9.92 16.27
N VAL A 184 -13.08 9.19 17.28
CA VAL A 184 -12.99 7.72 17.24
C VAL A 184 -14.38 7.12 17.07
N ALA A 185 -15.37 7.55 17.87
CA ALA A 185 -16.74 7.07 17.75
C ALA A 185 -17.34 7.36 16.35
N LYS A 186 -17.04 8.53 15.78
CA LYS A 186 -17.45 8.88 14.41
C LYS A 186 -16.80 7.97 13.37
N LEU A 187 -15.50 7.71 13.50
CA LEU A 187 -14.79 6.80 12.59
C LEU A 187 -15.35 5.37 12.68
N GLU A 188 -15.65 4.89 13.89
CA GLU A 188 -16.26 3.57 14.10
C GLU A 188 -17.65 3.46 13.45
N ASP A 189 -18.49 4.50 13.54
CA ASP A 189 -19.82 4.56 12.89
C ASP A 189 -19.70 4.54 11.35
N GLU A 190 -18.66 5.19 10.82
CA GLU A 190 -18.32 5.20 9.38
C GLU A 190 -17.60 3.91 8.94
N GLY A 191 -17.47 2.91 9.82
CA GLY A 191 -16.90 1.59 9.49
C GLY A 191 -15.38 1.49 9.58
N TYR A 192 -14.71 2.48 10.19
CA TYR A 192 -13.27 2.49 10.43
C TYR A 192 -13.00 2.12 11.91
N ALA A 193 -12.48 0.91 12.13
CA ALA A 193 -12.09 0.38 13.46
C ALA A 193 -10.61 -0.01 13.52
#